data_AF-A0A438ESU1-F1
#
_entry.id   AF-A0A438ESU1-F1
#
_cell.length_a   1.000
_cell.length_b   1.000
_cell.length_c   1.000
_cell.angle_alpha   90.00
_cell.angle_beta   90.00
_cell.angle_gamma   90.00
#
_symmetry.space_group_name_H-M   'P 1'
#
loop_
_entity.id
_entity.type
_entity.pdbx_description
1 polymer ?
#
loop_
_entity_poly.entity_id
_entity_poly.type
_entity_poly.pdbx_seq_one_letter_code
_entity_poly.pdbx_strand_id
1 'polypeptide(L)'
;MWLKAEGFKELIEGWWQGIVVRGRPSYRLATKLKGLKQRLKTWNKEVFGRLEKNKAEALQQVERWDLVEEERNLTEVELGHKKEAKESYAKWVSMEEVH
;
A
#
# COMPACT_ATOMS: atom_id res chain seq x y z
N MET A 1 5.44 9.67 -0.04
CA MET A 1 5.36 8.21 0.04
C MET A 1 4.81 7.73 1.36
N TRP A 2 5.49 7.74 2.52
CA TRP A 2 4.82 7.31 3.78
C TRP A 2 4.85 8.31 4.92
N LEU A 3 5.84 9.21 4.94
CA LEU A 3 5.90 10.33 5.89
C LEU A 3 4.76 11.35 5.71
N LYS A 4 4.12 11.34 4.53
CA LYS A 4 2.98 12.20 4.18
C LYS A 4 1.63 11.48 4.27
N ALA A 5 1.62 10.18 4.59
CA ALA A 5 0.38 9.43 4.70
C ALA A 5 -0.51 10.05 5.78
N GLU A 6 -1.80 10.20 5.49
CA GLU A 6 -2.76 10.72 6.45
C GLU A 6 -2.82 9.82 7.69
N GLY A 7 -2.84 10.40 8.89
CA GLY A 7 -2.79 9.65 10.14
C GLY A 7 -1.40 9.12 10.54
N PHE A 8 -0.35 9.36 9.74
CA PHE A 8 0.99 8.85 10.02
C PHE A 8 1.54 9.35 11.37
N LYS A 9 1.30 10.62 11.71
CA LYS A 9 1.78 11.21 12.96
C LYS A 9 1.08 10.60 14.17
N GLU A 10 -0.25 10.49 14.10
CA GLU A 10 -1.11 9.90 15.13
C GLU A 10 -0.74 8.44 15.38
N LEU A 11 -0.43 7.70 14.31
CA LEU A 11 0.01 6.31 14.35
C LEU A 11 1.38 6.15 15.04
N ILE A 12 2.35 7.02 14.73
CA ILE A 12 3.65 7.04 15.41
C ILE A 12 3.50 7.43 16.88
N GLU A 13 2.68 8.43 17.20
CA GLU A 13 2.42 8.84 18.58
C GLU A 13 1.79 7.72 19.40
N GLY A 14 0.77 7.04 18.85
CA GLY A 14 0.13 5.89 19.49
C GLY A 14 1.11 4.74 19.74
N TRP A 15 1.96 4.43 18.77
CA TRP A 15 3.01 3.42 18.96
C TRP A 15 4.04 3.83 19.99
N TRP A 16 4.47 5.09 19.96
CA TRP A 16 5.46 5.61 20.91
C TRP A 16 4.96 5.56 22.35
N GLN A 17 3.69 5.91 22.58
CA GLN A 17 3.07 5.85 23.90
C GLN A 17 2.87 4.39 24.37
N GLY A 18 2.46 3.50 23.46
CA GLY A 18 2.24 2.08 23.77
C GLY A 18 3.50 1.27 24.08
N ILE A 19 4.69 1.75 23.70
CA ILE A 19 5.95 1.07 24.04
C ILE A 19 6.38 1.46 25.46
N VAL A 20 6.10 0.63 26.45
CA VAL A 20 6.51 0.87 27.85
C VAL A 20 7.84 0.16 28.12
N VAL A 21 8.88 0.94 28.43
CA VAL A 21 10.24 0.42 28.74
C VAL A 21 10.71 1.01 30.07
N ARG A 22 11.22 0.15 30.95
CA ARG A 22 11.85 0.50 32.23
C ARG A 22 13.37 0.54 32.10
N GLY A 23 14.04 1.25 33.00
CA GLY A 23 15.50 1.34 33.05
C GLY A 23 16.04 2.76 32.80
N ARG A 24 17.34 2.86 32.53
CA ARG A 24 18.03 4.13 32.30
C ARG A 24 17.45 4.89 31.09
N PRO A 25 17.42 6.24 31.10
CA PRO A 25 16.86 7.03 30.01
C PRO A 25 17.41 6.66 28.62
N SER A 26 18.73 6.46 28.50
CA SER A 26 19.37 6.06 27.24
C SER A 26 18.90 4.70 26.73
N TYR A 27 18.78 3.72 27.63
CA TYR A 27 18.26 2.40 27.29
C TYR A 27 16.79 2.44 26.88
N ARG A 28 15.96 3.22 27.59
CA ARG A 28 14.54 3.41 27.26
C ARG A 28 14.37 3.99 25.86
N LEU A 29 15.15 5.01 25.53
CA LEU A 29 15.15 5.63 24.21
C LEU A 29 15.54 4.64 23.11
N ALA A 30 16.67 3.94 23.27
CA ALA A 30 17.16 2.99 22.28
C ALA A 30 16.15 1.86 22.01
N THR A 31 15.55 1.30 23.08
CA THR A 31 14.56 0.24 22.96
C THR A 31 13.27 0.73 22.32
N LYS A 32 12.80 1.94 22.66
CA LYS A 32 11.63 2.54 22.01
C LYS A 32 11.84 2.76 20.51
N LEU A 33 12.99 3.30 20.12
CA LEU A 33 13.33 3.50 18.71
C LEU A 33 13.41 2.18 17.94
N LYS A 34 13.98 1.13 18.55
CA LYS A 34 14.01 -0.21 17.96
C LYS A 34 12.61 -0.77 17.75
N GLY A 35 11.71 -0.60 18.72
CA GLY A 35 10.31 -1.00 18.64
C GLY A 35 9.55 -0.27 17.53
N LEU A 36 9.68 1.06 17.48
CA LEU A 36 9.11 1.89 16.41
C LEU A 36 9.60 1.46 15.03
N LYS A 37 10.90 1.26 14.86
CA LYS A 37 11.49 0.83 13.58
C LYS A 37 10.89 -0.48 13.08
N GLN A 38 10.63 -1.45 13.97
CA GLN A 38 10.02 -2.72 13.59
C GLN A 38 8.55 -2.55 13.18
N ARG A 39 7.76 -1.84 13.98
CA ARG A 39 6.35 -1.57 13.66
C ARG A 39 6.22 -0.86 12.32
N LEU A 40 7.10 0.11 12.08
CA LEU A 40 7.12 0.86 10.85
C LEU A 40 7.47 0.00 9.63
N LYS A 41 8.44 -0.92 9.76
CA LYS A 41 8.76 -1.87 8.68
C LYS A 41 7.55 -2.73 8.32
N THR A 42 6.86 -3.26 9.33
CA THR A 42 5.66 -4.08 9.11
C THR A 42 4.57 -3.27 8.45
N TRP A 43 4.24 -2.10 8.98
CA TRP A 43 3.20 -1.23 8.43
C TRP A 43 3.52 -0.79 7.00
N ASN A 44 4.76 -0.40 6.71
CA ASN A 44 5.18 -0.03 5.35
C ASN A 44 4.99 -1.20 4.37
N LYS A 45 5.33 -2.43 4.79
CA LYS A 45 5.12 -3.63 3.97
C LYS A 45 3.64 -3.96 3.78
N GLU A 46 2.81 -3.78 4.80
CA GLU A 46 1.39 -4.10 4.73
C GLU A 46 0.59 -3.07 3.93
N VAL A 47 0.93 -1.79 4.05
CA VAL A 47 0.22 -0.72 3.34
C VAL A 47 0.77 -0.59 1.93
N PHE A 48 2.06 -0.30 1.76
CA PHE A 48 2.65 -0.05 0.45
C PHE A 48 2.98 -1.34 -0.29
N GLY A 49 3.41 -2.39 0.41
CA GLY A 49 3.67 -3.68 -0.23
C GLY A 49 2.40 -4.40 -0.73
N ARG A 50 1.21 -4.08 -0.18
CA ARG A 50 -0.07 -4.52 -0.77
C ARG A 50 -0.51 -3.60 -1.91
N LEU A 51 -0.28 -2.29 -1.78
CA LEU A 51 -0.60 -1.32 -2.82
C LEU A 51 0.10 -1.67 -4.16
N GLU A 52 1.41 -1.87 -4.13
CA GLU A 52 2.20 -2.24 -5.31
C GLU A 52 1.74 -3.55 -5.94
N LYS A 53 1.42 -4.55 -5.10
CA LYS A 53 0.91 -5.85 -5.58
C LYS A 53 -0.45 -5.72 -6.24
N ASN A 54 -1.37 -5.00 -5.61
CA ASN A 54 -2.72 -4.81 -6.12
C ASN A 54 -2.72 -4.01 -7.42
N LYS A 55 -1.85 -3.00 -7.53
CA LYS A 55 -1.61 -2.24 -8.76
C LYS A 55 -1.08 -3.15 -9.88
N ALA A 56 -0.07 -3.96 -9.59
CA ALA A 56 0.51 -4.89 -10.56
C ALA A 56 -0.52 -5.95 -11.03
N GLU A 57 -1.33 -6.48 -10.11
CA GLU A 57 -2.39 -7.43 -10.45
C GLU A 57 -3.48 -6.78 -11.30
N ALA A 58 -3.92 -5.56 -10.96
CA ALA A 58 -4.87 -4.81 -11.77
C ALA A 58 -4.32 -4.50 -13.17
N LEU A 59 -3.04 -4.15 -13.28
CA LEU A 59 -2.37 -3.93 -14.57
C LEU A 59 -2.33 -5.21 -15.40
N GLN A 60 -1.99 -6.34 -14.79
CA GLN A 60 -1.97 -7.63 -15.47
C GLN A 60 -3.35 -8.02 -16.00
N GLN A 61 -4.43 -7.69 -15.28
CA GLN A 61 -5.80 -7.91 -15.77
C GLN A 61 -6.12 -7.05 -17.00
N VAL A 62 -5.68 -5.78 -17.01
CA VAL A 62 -5.85 -4.90 -18.18
C VAL A 62 -5.08 -5.45 -19.39
N GLU A 63 -3.81 -5.84 -19.18
CA GLU A 63 -2.94 -6.38 -20.23
C GLU A 63 -3.50 -7.68 -20.83
N ARG A 64 -4.09 -8.55 -20.00
CA ARG A 64 -4.79 -9.76 -20.49
C ARG A 64 -5.92 -9.42 -21.45
N TRP A 65 -6.71 -8.40 -21.15
CA TRP A 65 -7.80 -7.98 -22.05
C TRP A 65 -7.30 -7.26 -23.30
N ASP A 66 -6.16 -6.57 -23.24
CA ASP A 66 -5.51 -6.00 -24.42
C ASP A 66 -5.03 -7.11 -25.38
N LEU A 67 -4.40 -8.18 -24.86
CA LEU A 67 -3.99 -9.32 -25.68
C LEU A 67 -5.16 -10.06 -26.35
N VAL A 68 -6.27 -10.25 -25.62
CA VAL A 68 -7.47 -10.90 -26.18
C VAL A 68 -8.08 -10.03 -27.28
N GLU A 69 -8.04 -8.70 -27.14
CA GLU A 69 -8.51 -7.74 -28.15
C GLU A 69 -7.66 -7.76 -29.43
N GLU A 70 -6.36 -8.05 -29.32
CA GLU A 70 -5.47 -8.23 -30.48
C GLU A 70 -5.76 -9.51 -31.27
N GLU A 71 -6.18 -10.60 -30.60
CA GLU A 71 -6.54 -11.87 -31.27
C GLU A 71 -7.97 -11.85 -31.83
N ARG A 72 -8.92 -11.23 -31.13
CA ARG A 72 -10.33 -11.15 -31.55
C ARG A 72 -11.03 -9.95 -30.94
N ASN A 73 -12.10 -9.50 -31.58
CA ASN A 73 -12.97 -8.50 -30.97
C ASN A 73 -13.54 -8.99 -29.62
N LEU A 74 -13.46 -8.13 -28.61
CA LEU A 74 -14.07 -8.36 -27.31
C LEU A 74 -15.60 -8.30 -27.42
N THR A 75 -16.27 -9.14 -26.66
CA THR A 75 -17.72 -9.05 -26.48
C THR A 75 -18.07 -7.91 -25.53
N GLU A 76 -19.33 -7.46 -25.54
CA GLU A 76 -19.81 -6.35 -24.69
C GLU A 76 -19.60 -6.61 -23.19
N VAL A 77 -19.70 -7.88 -22.76
CA VAL A 77 -19.42 -8.31 -21.39
C VAL A 77 -17.93 -8.21 -21.05
N GLU A 78 -17.05 -8.58 -21.99
CA GLU A 78 -15.59 -8.52 -21.80
C GLU A 78 -15.07 -7.08 -21.79
N LEU A 79 -15.69 -6.20 -22.58
CA LEU A 79 -15.44 -4.75 -22.53
C LEU A 79 -15.81 -4.18 -21.15
N GLY A 80 -16.88 -4.66 -20.52
CA GLY A 80 -17.25 -4.33 -19.15
C GLY A 80 -16.13 -4.69 -18.16
N HIS A 81 -15.63 -5.92 -18.20
CA HIS A 81 -14.54 -6.37 -17.33
C HIS A 81 -13.23 -5.62 -17.57
N LYS A 82 -12.90 -5.30 -18.83
CA LYS A 82 -11.72 -4.47 -19.18
C LYS A 82 -11.84 -3.07 -18.58
N LYS A 83 -13.03 -2.46 -18.62
CA LYS A 83 -13.29 -1.15 -18.03
C LYS A 83 -13.15 -1.19 -16.50
N GLU A 84 -13.72 -2.18 -15.83
CA GLU A 84 -13.58 -2.37 -14.39
C GLU A 84 -12.13 -2.59 -13.96
N ALA A 85 -11.35 -3.35 -14.73
CA ALA A 85 -9.93 -3.55 -14.48
C ALA A 85 -9.14 -2.24 -14.61
N LYS A 86 -9.45 -1.41 -15.63
CA LYS A 86 -8.85 -0.07 -15.80
C LYS A 86 -9.22 0.88 -14.67
N GLU A 87 -10.47 0.89 -14.23
CA GLU A 87 -10.93 1.70 -13.08
C GLU A 87 -10.25 1.25 -11.78
N SER A 88 -10.11 -0.06 -11.58
CA SER A 88 -9.40 -0.63 -10.43
C SER A 88 -7.92 -0.25 -10.44
N TYR A 89 -7.26 -0.33 -11.60
CA TYR A 89 -5.88 0.12 -11.77
C TYR A 89 -5.73 1.63 -11.48
N ALA A 90 -6.61 2.46 -12.05
CA ALA A 90 -6.61 3.91 -11.82
C ALA A 90 -6.79 4.25 -10.33
N LYS A 91 -7.67 3.54 -9.62
CA LYS A 91 -7.84 3.69 -8.17
C LYS A 91 -6.55 3.41 -7.40
N TRP A 92 -5.83 2.33 -7.73
CA TRP A 92 -4.57 1.99 -7.07
C TRP A 92 -3.46 2.99 -7.39
N VAL A 93 -3.40 3.50 -8.63
CA VAL A 93 -2.46 4.56 -9.04
C VAL A 93 -2.73 5.85 -8.28
N SER A 94 -3.98 6.31 -8.20
CA SER A 94 -4.31 7.53 -7.44
C SER A 94 -4.02 7.39 -5.95
N MET A 95 -4.17 6.19 -5.38
CA MET A 95 -3.73 5.93 -4.00
C MET A 95 -2.22 6.03 -3.83
N GLU A 96 -1.40 5.73 -4.85
CA GLU A 96 0.05 5.91 -4.80
C GLU A 96 0.45 7.40 -4.95
N GLU A 97 -0.21 8.14 -5.84
CA GLU A 97 0.09 9.56 -6.10
C GLU A 97 -0.27 10.49 -4.92
N VAL A 98 -1.30 10.13 -4.15
CA VAL A 98 -1.74 10.90 -2.98
C VAL A 98 -0.87 10.63 -1.72
N HIS A 99 -0.01 9.58 -1.70
CA HIS A 99 0.75 9.15 -0.52
C HIS A 99 2.26 9.49 -0.55
#